data_AF-A0A1B9AZF6-F1
#
_entry.id   AF-A0A1B9AZF6-F1
#
_cell.length_a   1.000
_cell.length_b   1.000
_cell.length_c   1.000
_cell.angle_alpha   90.00
_cell.angle_beta   90.00
_cell.angle_gamma   90.00
#
_symmetry.space_group_name_H-M   'P 1'
#
loop_
_entity.id
_entity.type
_entity.pdbx_description
1 polymer ?
#
loop_
_entity_poly.entity_id
_entity_poly.type
_entity_poly.pdbx_seq_one_letter_code
_entity_poly.pdbx_strand_id
1 'polypeptide(L)' 'MKGSETVKKLTFVIPIMILVGSISMWMLNKDYSEIDLQTRWWITIGAAIFSGIISFFLLGSDGEKASSSPSDRQKKKKK' A
#
# COMPACT_ATOMS: atom_id res chain seq x y z
N MET A 1 6.18 -25.62 0.33
CA MET A 1 5.06 -24.75 0.74
C MET A 1 5.45 -23.31 0.43
N LYS A 2 4.75 -22.65 -0.51
CA LYS A 2 5.15 -21.34 -1.12
C LYS A 2 4.24 -20.17 -0.71
N GLY A 3 3.31 -20.41 0.22
CA GLY A 3 2.29 -19.43 0.63
C GLY A 3 2.74 -18.38 1.65
N SER A 4 3.88 -18.56 2.33
CA SER A 4 4.34 -17.66 3.40
C SER A 4 5.01 -16.38 2.89
N GLU A 5 5.49 -16.35 1.64
CA GLU A 5 6.14 -15.15 1.08
C GLU A 5 5.13 -14.10 0.59
N THR A 6 4.01 -14.55 0.03
CA THR A 6 2.96 -13.65 -0.50
C THR A 6 2.32 -12.83 0.61
N VAL A 7 2.06 -13.43 1.78
CA VAL A 7 1.47 -12.73 2.93
C VAL A 7 2.36 -11.62 3.50
N LYS A 8 3.69 -11.81 3.52
CA LYS A 8 4.63 -10.76 3.97
C LYS A 8 4.61 -9.55 3.05
N LYS A 9 4.53 -9.78 1.73
CA LYS A 9 4.41 -8.70 0.74
C LYS A 9 3.11 -7.92 0.91
N LEU A 10 2.00 -8.62 1.15
CA LEU A 10 0.70 -7.99 1.37
C LEU A 10 0.68 -7.11 2.64
N THR A 11 1.39 -7.48 3.71
CA THR A 11 1.50 -6.65 4.93
C THR A 11 2.08 -5.25 4.66
N PHE A 12 2.92 -5.10 3.63
CA PHE A 12 3.48 -3.81 3.24
C PHE A 12 2.66 -3.09 2.15
N VAL A 13 2.08 -3.86 1.22
CA VAL A 13 1.27 -3.31 0.12
C VAL A 13 -0.06 -2.74 0.63
N ILE A 14 -0.72 -3.39 1.59
CA ILE A 14 -2.02 -2.94 2.14
C ILE A 14 -1.95 -1.50 2.70
N PRO A 15 -1.02 -1.13 3.60
CA PRO A 15 -0.96 0.23 4.12
C PRO A 15 -0.67 1.28 3.04
N ILE A 16 0.09 0.93 1.99
CA ILE A 16 0.36 1.81 0.85
C ILE A 16 -0.93 2.03 0.04
N MET A 17 -1.70 0.98 -0.23
CA MET A 17 -2.98 1.10 -0.92
C MET A 17 -3.98 1.97 -0.14
N ILE A 18 -4.04 1.81 1.19
CA ILE A 18 -4.91 2.64 2.06
C ILE A 18 -4.46 4.11 2.03
N LEU A 19 -3.15 4.36 2.10
CA LEU A 19 -2.60 5.72 2.04
C LEU A 19 -2.96 6.39 0.71
N VAL A 20 -2.71 5.72 -0.41
CA VAL A 20 -2.99 6.27 -1.75
C VAL A 20 -4.49 6.45 -1.97
N GLY A 21 -5.32 5.50 -1.54
CA GLY A 21 -6.78 5.64 -1.61
C GLY A 21 -7.29 6.83 -0.81
N SER A 22 -6.75 7.04 0.41
CA SER A 22 -7.14 8.18 1.25
C SER A 22 -6.74 9.52 0.64
N ILE A 23 -5.52 9.62 0.10
CA ILE A 23 -5.03 10.83 -0.56
C ILE A 23 -5.82 11.12 -1.83
N SER A 24 -6.07 10.10 -2.65
CA SER A 24 -6.84 10.24 -3.90
C SER A 24 -8.24 10.72 -3.58
N MET A 25 -8.92 10.08 -2.63
CA MET A 25 -10.27 10.48 -2.24
C MET A 25 -10.29 11.91 -1.67
N TRP A 26 -9.30 12.30 -0.85
CA TRP A 26 -9.20 13.65 -0.30
C TRP A 26 -8.99 14.70 -1.40
N MET A 27 -8.07 14.44 -2.33
CA MET A 27 -7.76 15.34 -3.44
C MET A 27 -8.95 15.46 -4.41
N LEU A 28 -9.62 14.34 -4.71
CA LEU A 28 -10.83 14.36 -5.51
C LEU A 28 -11.95 15.12 -4.80
N ASN A 29 -12.09 14.97 -3.49
CA ASN A 29 -13.12 15.67 -2.72
C ASN A 29 -12.89 17.18 -2.69
N LYS A 30 -11.64 17.58 -2.50
CA LYS A 30 -11.24 18.99 -2.34
C LYS A 30 -11.18 19.76 -3.65
N ASP A 31 -10.47 19.23 -4.64
CA ASP A 31 -10.12 19.98 -5.86
C ASP A 31 -10.99 19.61 -7.05
N TYR A 32 -11.76 18.51 -6.96
CA TYR A 32 -12.53 17.96 -8.07
C TYR A 32 -13.97 17.63 -7.67
N SER A 33 -14.64 18.54 -6.95
CA SER A 33 -16.05 18.39 -6.53
C SER A 33 -17.09 18.44 -7.63
N GLU A 34 -16.66 18.89 -8.80
CA GLU A 34 -17.43 18.92 -10.02
C GLU A 34 -17.56 17.52 -10.65
N ILE A 35 -16.69 16.59 -10.25
CA ILE A 35 -16.67 15.22 -10.78
C ILE A 35 -17.70 14.37 -10.04
N ASP A 36 -18.51 13.64 -10.82
CA ASP A 36 -19.49 12.69 -10.30
C ASP A 36 -18.85 11.66 -9.35
N LEU A 37 -19.60 11.28 -8.31
CA LEU A 37 -19.15 10.33 -7.29
C LEU A 37 -18.72 8.99 -7.90
N GLN A 38 -19.41 8.50 -8.92
CA GLN A 38 -19.08 7.23 -9.56
C GLN A 38 -17.68 7.29 -10.19
N THR A 39 -17.36 8.37 -10.90
CA THR A 39 -16.06 8.57 -11.52
C THR A 39 -14.96 8.71 -10.47
N ARG A 40 -15.24 9.37 -9.35
CA ARG A 40 -14.30 9.50 -8.22
C ARG A 40 -13.93 8.15 -7.60
N TRP A 41 -14.91 7.24 -7.49
CA TRP A 41 -14.67 5.88 -7.04
C TRP A 41 -13.78 5.11 -8.03
N TRP A 42 -14.03 5.21 -9.34
CA TRP A 42 -13.20 4.57 -10.36
C TRP A 42 -11.75 5.05 -10.33
N ILE A 43 -11.52 6.36 -10.17
CA ILE A 43 -10.18 6.93 -10.04
C ILE A 43 -9.51 6.45 -8.76
N THR A 44 -10.21 6.48 -7.63
CA THR A 44 -9.65 6.05 -6.33
C THR A 44 -9.28 4.57 -6.36
N ILE A 45 -10.15 3.71 -6.91
CA ILE A 45 -9.89 2.27 -7.08
C ILE A 45 -8.70 2.06 -8.04
N GLY A 46 -8.67 2.77 -9.17
CA GLY A 46 -7.57 2.71 -10.13
C GLY A 46 -6.23 3.12 -9.52
N ALA A 47 -6.20 4.23 -8.78
CA ALA A 47 -5.00 4.74 -8.10
C ALA A 47 -4.51 3.77 -7.01
N ALA A 48 -5.41 3.22 -6.20
CA ALA A 48 -5.07 2.25 -5.17
C ALA A 48 -4.48 0.96 -5.77
N ILE A 49 -5.13 0.40 -6.81
CA ILE A 49 -4.64 -0.79 -7.52
C ILE A 49 -3.29 -0.52 -8.18
N PHE A 50 -3.16 0.60 -8.90
CA PHE A 50 -1.92 0.98 -9.58
C PHE A 50 -0.75 1.10 -8.60
N SER A 51 -0.97 1.76 -7.46
CA SER A 51 0.01 1.84 -6.38
C SER A 51 0.36 0.47 -5.80
N GLY A 52 -0.63 -0.40 -5.59
CA GLY A 52 -0.41 -1.77 -5.14
C GLY A 52 0.45 -2.58 -6.10
N ILE A 53 0.23 -2.45 -7.42
CA ILE A 53 1.03 -3.11 -8.46
C ILE A 53 2.48 -2.60 -8.43
N ILE A 54 2.67 -1.28 -8.40
CA ILE A 54 4.02 -0.69 -8.33
C ILE A 54 4.72 -1.14 -7.07
N SER A 55 4.05 -1.08 -5.92
CA SER A 55 4.64 -1.50 -4.65
C SER A 55 4.96 -2.99 -4.63
N PHE A 56 4.14 -3.84 -5.24
CA PHE A 56 4.43 -5.27 -5.36
C PHE A 56 5.65 -5.53 -6.25
N PHE A 57 5.77 -4.81 -7.36
CA PHE A 57 6.90 -4.90 -8.27
C PHE A 57 8.20 -4.41 -7.62
N LEU A 58 8.12 -3.26 -6.93
CA LEU A 58 9.26 -2.61 -6.26
C LEU A 58 9.71 -3.42 -5.03
N LEU A 59 8.77 -4.04 -4.31
CA LEU A 59 9.10 -4.92 -3.20
C LEU A 59 9.72 -6.25 -3.66
N GLY A 60 9.52 -6.69 -4.91
CA GLY A 60 10.40 -7.66 -5.60
C GLY A 60 10.79 -8.93 -4.82
N SER A 61 11.83 -9.66 -5.26
CA SER A 61 12.35 -10.84 -4.53
C SER A 61 13.24 -10.46 -3.33
N ASP A 62 13.61 -9.18 -3.17
CA ASP A 62 14.52 -8.68 -2.14
C ASP A 62 13.85 -7.81 -1.05
N GLY A 63 12.55 -7.52 -1.18
CA GLY A 63 11.81 -6.67 -0.24
C GLY A 63 11.66 -7.24 1.15
N GLU A 64 11.99 -8.52 1.37
CA GLU A 64 12.06 -9.12 2.70
C GLU A 64 13.09 -8.41 3.60
N LYS A 65 14.10 -7.73 3.02
CA LYS A 65 15.13 -6.98 3.75
C LYS A 65 14.82 -5.49 3.90
N ALA A 66 14.07 -4.91 2.96
CA ALA A 66 13.68 -3.50 2.99
C ALA A 66 12.53 -3.22 3.98
N SER A 67 11.68 -4.23 4.27
CA SER A 67 10.49 -4.07 5.10
C SER A 67 10.62 -4.59 6.53
N SER A 68 11.83 -4.85 7.05
CA SER A 68 11.99 -4.87 8.52
C SER A 68 11.78 -3.43 9.00
N SER A 69 10.52 -3.09 9.28
CA SER A 69 10.18 -1.91 10.06
C SER A 69 11.13 -1.88 11.27
N PRO A 70 11.73 -0.72 11.64
CA PRO A 70 12.58 -0.61 12.82
C PRO A 70 11.92 -1.14 14.10
N SER A 71 10.59 -1.31 14.10
CA SER A 71 9.80 -1.86 15.20
C SER A 71 10.02 -3.35 15.51
N ASP A 72 10.59 -4.17 14.63
CA ASP A 72 10.93 -5.57 15.00
C ASP A 72 12.35 -5.71 15.58
N ARG A 73 13.19 -4.66 15.51
CA ARG A 73 14.49 -4.65 16.19
C ARG A 73 14.41 -4.46 17.70
N GLN A 74 13.24 -4.12 18.26
CA GLN A 74 13.12 -3.91 19.71
C GLN A 74 12.96 -5.19 20.54
N LYS A 75 12.59 -6.35 19.96
CA LYS A 75 12.37 -7.58 20.75
C LYS A 75 13.60 -8.49 20.94
N LYS A 76 14.76 -8.17 20.35
CA LYS A 76 16.01 -8.96 20.50
C LYS A 76 17.11 -8.31 21.35
N LYS A 77 16.82 -7.23 22.09
CA LYS A 77 17.73 -6.61 23.07
C LYS A 77 17.32 -6.80 24.54
N LYS A 78 16.51 -7.82 24.84
CA LYS A 78 16.34 -8.35 26.21
C LYS A 78 16.73 -9.83 26.23
N LYS A 79 18.03 -10.11 26.19
CA LYS A 79 18.59 -11.31 26.78
C LYS A 79 20.01 -11.01 27.24
#